data_AF-A0A2E3Q396-F1
#
_entry.id   AF-A0A2E3Q396-F1
#
_cell.length_a   1.000
_cell.length_b   1.000
_cell.length_c   1.000
_cell.angle_alpha   90.00
_cell.angle_beta   90.00
_cell.angle_gamma   90.00
#
_symmetry.space_group_name_H-M   'P 1'
#
loop_
_entity.id
_entity.type
_entity.pdbx_description
1 polymer ?
#
loop_
_entity_poly.entity_id
_entity_poly.type
_entity_poly.pdbx_seq_one_letter_code
_entity_poly.pdbx_strand_id
1 'polypeptide(L)'
;MSPAPRRGRSSPNPTRASAPSPTSISMRRSMPRIWAFSSRPGGMRLETISPRATAPSASFPDETRLPPHAEDIIMKSLTIVHLLVCTALSSHVWSEDAVQWRVEDGGNGHWYELVNHEISHGAWIGWEASHVHAQSRGGHLVTITSDVENAFIGQSFQATNVWIGAKRVTGPWFWVSGEGWNYTAWNCHDCHGSCQPDSMDEDYGTIMCLMDAEPRWGNYNRHTLPYHIIEWDQDCDGDGIVDHGQILDGSRSDADQDGVPDCCQAGIPVCDCSPDLDEDGQVRASDLGILLSLWGTDGSGRPSADLDGDGSVDAGDLGLLIAAWGSCP
;
A
#
# COMPACT_ATOMS: atom_id res chain seq x y z
N MET A 1 17.32 5.76 -80.68
CA MET A 1 16.97 4.36 -80.30
C MET A 1 16.30 4.38 -78.93
N SER A 2 15.47 3.37 -78.65
CA SER A 2 14.51 3.24 -77.53
C SER A 2 15.19 3.04 -76.14
N PRO A 3 14.47 2.81 -75.01
CA PRO A 3 13.01 2.72 -74.80
C PRO A 3 12.47 3.43 -73.51
N ALA A 4 11.15 3.29 -73.27
CA ALA A 4 10.48 3.54 -71.98
C ALA A 4 9.40 2.45 -71.71
N PRO A 5 9.07 2.11 -70.45
CA PRO A 5 7.99 1.17 -70.11
C PRO A 5 6.66 1.86 -69.72
N ARG A 6 5.59 1.05 -69.57
CA ARG A 6 4.18 1.45 -69.66
C ARG A 6 3.49 1.76 -68.31
N ARG A 7 2.40 2.53 -68.37
CA ARG A 7 1.44 2.78 -67.26
C ARG A 7 0.45 1.63 -67.06
N GLY A 8 0.09 1.34 -65.80
CA GLY A 8 -1.04 0.47 -65.42
C GLY A 8 -2.38 1.21 -65.44
N ARG A 9 -3.49 0.45 -65.48
CA ARG A 9 -4.88 0.95 -65.58
C ARG A 9 -5.53 1.19 -64.22
N SER A 10 -6.52 2.08 -64.23
CA SER A 10 -7.49 2.33 -63.16
C SER A 10 -8.58 1.25 -63.05
N SER A 11 -9.16 1.13 -61.85
CA SER A 11 -10.45 0.48 -61.57
C SER A 11 -11.28 1.36 -60.62
N PRO A 12 -12.63 1.35 -60.68
CA PRO A 12 -13.48 2.33 -60.01
C PRO A 12 -14.04 1.91 -58.64
N ASN A 13 -14.53 2.90 -57.89
CA ASN A 13 -15.25 2.81 -56.61
C ASN A 13 -16.39 1.78 -56.56
N PRO A 14 -16.60 1.13 -55.40
CA PRO A 14 -17.90 0.72 -54.91
C PRO A 14 -18.51 1.72 -53.92
N THR A 15 -19.84 1.79 -53.98
CA THR A 15 -20.79 2.66 -53.28
C THR A 15 -20.72 2.72 -51.75
N ARG A 16 -20.91 3.94 -51.24
CA ARG A 16 -21.25 4.33 -49.86
C ARG A 16 -22.49 3.60 -49.33
N ALA A 17 -22.35 2.88 -48.22
CA ALA A 17 -23.46 2.40 -47.39
C ALA A 17 -23.53 3.21 -46.09
N SER A 18 -24.70 3.69 -45.72
CA SER A 18 -24.91 4.49 -44.50
C SER A 18 -25.25 3.57 -43.32
N ALA A 19 -24.46 3.60 -42.26
CA ALA A 19 -24.79 2.95 -40.98
C ALA A 19 -25.65 3.88 -40.10
N PRO A 20 -26.61 3.36 -39.31
CA PRO A 20 -27.46 4.16 -38.44
C PRO A 20 -26.77 4.54 -37.12
N SER A 21 -27.13 5.70 -36.58
CA SER A 21 -26.64 6.18 -35.28
C SER A 21 -27.18 5.34 -34.11
N PRO A 22 -26.37 5.02 -33.08
CA PRO A 22 -26.86 4.37 -31.87
C PRO A 22 -27.64 5.35 -30.98
N THR A 23 -28.83 4.94 -30.58
CA THR A 23 -29.75 5.69 -29.71
C THR A 23 -29.23 5.75 -28.27
N SER A 24 -29.31 6.93 -27.64
CA SER A 24 -28.95 7.09 -26.23
C SER A 24 -29.95 6.40 -25.29
N ILE A 25 -29.49 5.39 -24.54
CA ILE A 25 -30.25 4.75 -23.47
C ILE A 25 -29.87 5.40 -22.14
N SER A 26 -30.78 6.22 -21.59
CA SER A 26 -30.62 6.83 -20.28
C SER A 26 -30.95 5.81 -19.17
N MET A 27 -29.92 5.15 -18.63
CA MET A 27 -30.07 4.38 -17.39
C MET A 27 -30.03 5.32 -16.17
N ARG A 28 -31.20 5.66 -15.63
CA ARG A 28 -31.30 6.24 -14.29
C ARG A 28 -31.01 5.15 -13.24
N ARG A 29 -29.80 5.12 -12.68
CA ARG A 29 -29.52 4.36 -11.45
C ARG A 29 -30.14 5.08 -10.25
N SER A 30 -30.94 4.38 -9.46
CA SER A 30 -31.54 4.89 -8.22
C SER A 30 -30.57 4.69 -7.05
N MET A 31 -30.18 5.76 -6.36
CA MET A 31 -29.46 5.66 -5.09
C MET A 31 -30.42 5.26 -3.94
N PRO A 32 -30.01 4.36 -3.02
CA PRO A 32 -30.75 4.09 -1.80
C PRO A 32 -30.63 5.25 -0.79
N ARG A 33 -31.71 5.49 -0.04
CA ARG A 33 -31.80 6.61 0.91
C ARG A 33 -31.25 6.18 2.27
N ILE A 34 -30.14 6.79 2.72
CA ILE A 34 -29.60 6.60 4.07
C ILE A 34 -30.41 7.46 5.06
N TRP A 35 -30.73 6.88 6.23
CA TRP A 35 -31.53 7.52 7.27
C TRP A 35 -30.67 8.35 8.21
N ALA A 36 -30.88 9.67 8.24
CA ALA A 36 -30.30 10.54 9.26
C ALA A 36 -31.18 10.57 10.52
N PHE A 37 -30.67 10.03 11.65
CA PHE A 37 -31.34 10.16 12.94
C PHE A 37 -30.98 11.49 13.62
N SER A 38 -31.99 12.30 13.87
CA SER A 38 -31.91 13.58 14.59
C SER A 38 -32.30 13.39 16.06
N SER A 39 -31.51 13.91 17.00
CA SER A 39 -31.87 13.94 18.42
C SER A 39 -31.35 15.18 19.18
N ARG A 40 -32.28 16.11 19.41
CA ARG A 40 -32.39 17.04 20.55
C ARG A 40 -33.86 16.95 21.01
N PRO A 41 -34.26 17.23 22.27
CA PRO A 41 -33.76 18.35 23.11
C PRO A 41 -33.76 18.15 24.66
N GLY A 42 -33.39 19.22 25.39
CA GLY A 42 -33.68 19.44 26.82
C GLY A 42 -32.48 19.35 27.77
N GLY A 43 -32.31 20.17 28.82
CA GLY A 43 -33.07 21.36 29.23
C GLY A 43 -33.36 21.46 30.74
N MET A 44 -32.41 21.89 31.57
CA MET A 44 -32.61 22.33 32.98
C MET A 44 -31.36 23.14 33.42
N ARG A 45 -31.44 24.46 33.61
CA ARG A 45 -31.94 25.25 34.77
C ARG A 45 -30.90 25.41 35.90
N LEU A 46 -30.40 26.64 36.04
CA LEU A 46 -29.53 27.13 37.12
C LEU A 46 -30.35 27.46 38.38
N GLU A 47 -29.78 27.19 39.55
CA GLU A 47 -30.17 27.76 40.85
C GLU A 47 -28.87 28.07 41.64
N THR A 48 -28.82 29.21 42.32
CA THR A 48 -27.61 29.79 42.96
C THR A 48 -27.75 29.85 44.47
N ILE A 49 -26.76 29.37 45.24
CA ILE A 49 -26.66 29.62 46.69
C ILE A 49 -25.22 29.93 47.11
N SER A 50 -25.05 31.01 47.87
CA SER A 50 -23.83 31.39 48.62
C SER A 50 -24.18 31.47 50.10
N PRO A 51 -23.23 31.34 51.05
CA PRO A 51 -22.73 32.57 51.69
C PRO A 51 -21.26 32.58 52.19
N ARG A 52 -20.52 33.59 51.75
CA ARG A 52 -19.74 34.60 52.52
C ARG A 52 -19.07 34.29 53.90
N ALA A 53 -17.74 34.54 53.93
CA ALA A 53 -16.87 34.99 55.06
C ALA A 53 -16.58 34.01 56.23
N THR A 54 -15.42 34.06 56.94
CA THR A 54 -14.56 35.23 57.31
C THR A 54 -13.08 34.82 57.55
N ALA A 55 -12.12 35.75 57.39
CA ALA A 55 -10.69 35.59 57.72
C ALA A 55 -10.34 36.13 59.13
N PRO A 56 -9.13 35.88 59.71
CA PRO A 56 -7.96 36.78 59.52
C PRO A 56 -6.59 36.03 59.40
N SER A 57 -5.72 36.33 58.43
CA SER A 57 -4.60 37.31 58.46
C SER A 57 -3.52 37.14 59.55
N ALA A 58 -2.34 36.66 59.15
CA ALA A 58 -1.02 36.97 59.73
C ALA A 58 0.05 36.79 58.63
N SER A 59 1.19 37.48 58.70
CA SER A 59 2.06 37.69 57.52
C SER A 59 3.55 37.84 57.86
N PHE A 60 4.41 37.38 56.92
CA PHE A 60 5.86 37.67 56.79
C PHE A 60 6.82 37.02 57.82
N PRO A 61 8.13 36.85 57.52
CA PRO A 61 8.77 36.60 56.21
C PRO A 61 9.97 35.60 56.22
N ASP A 62 10.56 35.42 55.04
CA ASP A 62 12.00 35.34 54.72
C ASP A 62 12.88 34.07 54.84
N GLU A 63 13.91 34.11 53.98
CA GLU A 63 15.05 33.20 53.70
C GLU A 63 15.50 32.16 54.76
N THR A 64 15.82 30.93 54.33
CA THR A 64 17.23 30.49 54.07
C THR A 64 17.41 28.97 53.80
N ARG A 65 18.37 28.65 52.92
CA ARG A 65 19.27 27.46 52.87
C ARG A 65 18.74 26.00 52.87
N LEU A 66 19.14 25.30 51.80
CA LEU A 66 19.47 23.86 51.72
C LEU A 66 20.97 23.60 52.06
N PRO A 67 21.46 22.32 52.14
CA PRO A 67 20.78 21.05 52.39
C PRO A 67 21.27 20.47 53.76
N PRO A 68 22.15 19.44 53.98
CA PRO A 68 22.79 18.39 53.15
C PRO A 68 22.56 16.91 53.63
N HIS A 69 23.00 15.93 52.81
CA HIS A 69 23.44 14.51 53.08
C HIS A 69 22.74 13.61 54.15
N ALA A 70 22.59 12.30 54.00
CA ALA A 70 22.70 11.33 52.88
C ALA A 70 22.08 9.98 53.35
N GLU A 71 21.77 9.07 52.41
CA GLU A 71 21.96 7.59 52.49
C GLU A 71 21.86 6.88 53.89
N ASP A 72 21.08 5.81 54.14
CA ASP A 72 20.56 4.77 53.22
C ASP A 72 19.64 3.71 53.95
N ILE A 73 19.08 2.78 53.16
CA ILE A 73 18.59 1.38 53.43
C ILE A 73 17.28 1.02 54.22
N ILE A 74 16.59 0.05 53.61
CA ILE A 74 15.64 -1.01 54.09
C ILE A 74 14.12 -0.71 54.10
N MET A 75 13.47 -1.27 53.08
CA MET A 75 12.02 -1.48 52.97
C MET A 75 11.42 -2.29 54.14
N LYS A 76 10.17 -1.98 54.52
CA LYS A 76 9.27 -2.95 55.16
C LYS A 76 7.86 -2.93 54.57
N SER A 77 7.65 -3.90 53.67
CA SER A 77 6.40 -4.64 53.43
C SER A 77 5.16 -3.93 52.84
N LEU A 78 4.90 -4.28 51.58
CA LEU A 78 3.59 -4.65 50.99
C LEU A 78 2.37 -3.75 51.30
N THR A 79 1.83 -3.10 50.26
CA THR A 79 0.63 -3.60 49.53
C THR A 79 0.29 -2.74 48.31
N ILE A 80 -0.60 -3.26 47.46
CA ILE A 80 -1.24 -2.62 46.29
C ILE A 80 -0.34 -2.47 45.05
N VAL A 81 -0.42 -3.51 44.23
CA VAL A 81 -0.24 -3.44 42.78
C VAL A 81 -1.17 -2.35 42.24
N HIS A 82 -0.62 -1.16 41.99
CA HIS A 82 -1.30 -0.21 41.12
C HIS A 82 -1.12 -0.68 39.68
N LEU A 83 -2.16 -1.40 39.26
CA LEU A 83 -2.57 -1.63 37.89
C LEU A 83 -2.10 -0.45 37.01
N LEU A 84 -1.01 -0.67 36.29
CA LEU A 84 -0.53 0.26 35.28
C LEU A 84 -1.47 0.07 34.09
N VAL A 85 -2.68 0.66 34.22
CA VAL A 85 -3.55 0.89 33.09
C VAL A 85 -2.80 1.88 32.22
N CYS A 86 -1.98 1.35 31.33
CA CYS A 86 -1.74 1.98 30.05
C CYS A 86 -3.12 2.15 29.42
N THR A 87 -3.79 3.27 29.74
CA THR A 87 -4.54 3.97 28.71
C THR A 87 -3.49 4.38 27.69
N ALA A 88 -3.14 3.43 26.83
CA ALA A 88 -2.94 3.78 25.44
C ALA A 88 -4.18 4.59 25.09
N LEU A 89 -4.01 5.91 25.09
CA LEU A 89 -4.72 6.72 24.13
C LEU A 89 -4.34 6.06 22.82
N SER A 90 -5.24 5.21 22.31
CA SER A 90 -5.19 4.77 20.93
C SER A 90 -5.31 6.05 20.12
N SER A 91 -4.15 6.66 19.86
CA SER A 91 -3.93 7.50 18.72
C SER A 91 -4.40 6.65 17.55
N HIS A 92 -5.65 6.86 17.17
CA HIS A 92 -6.11 6.55 15.83
C HIS A 92 -5.33 7.56 14.97
N VAL A 93 -4.07 7.23 14.72
CA VAL A 93 -3.41 7.62 13.50
C VAL A 93 -4.26 6.92 12.46
N TRP A 94 -5.00 7.70 11.68
CA TRP A 94 -5.62 7.20 10.47
C TRP A 94 -4.47 7.02 9.49
N SER A 95 -3.75 5.90 9.63
CA SER A 95 -3.25 5.24 8.43
C SER A 95 -4.52 4.77 7.74
N GLU A 96 -4.81 5.29 6.56
CA GLU A 96 -5.74 4.60 5.69
C GLU A 96 -4.97 3.38 5.21
N ASP A 97 -5.35 2.21 5.72
CA ASP A 97 -4.69 0.94 5.41
C ASP A 97 -4.65 0.74 3.88
N ALA A 98 -3.60 0.08 3.38
CA ALA A 98 -3.45 -0.18 1.96
C ALA A 98 -4.70 -0.88 1.38
N VAL A 99 -5.12 -0.48 0.18
CA VAL A 99 -6.33 -0.96 -0.49
C VAL A 99 -5.93 -1.85 -1.65
N GLN A 100 -6.36 -3.12 -1.61
CA GLN A 100 -6.20 -4.02 -2.75
C GLN A 100 -7.19 -3.69 -3.88
N TRP A 101 -6.71 -3.57 -5.12
CA TRP A 101 -7.58 -3.56 -6.29
C TRP A 101 -7.85 -4.99 -6.77
N ARG A 102 -8.77 -5.65 -6.08
CA ARG A 102 -9.03 -7.09 -6.17
C ARG A 102 -9.41 -7.54 -7.59
N VAL A 103 -8.90 -8.72 -8.00
CA VAL A 103 -9.14 -9.29 -9.34
C VAL A 103 -10.63 -9.61 -9.55
N GLU A 104 -11.36 -10.05 -8.53
CA GLU A 104 -12.81 -10.30 -8.63
C GLU A 104 -13.66 -9.03 -8.81
N ASP A 105 -13.13 -7.86 -8.46
CA ASP A 105 -13.74 -6.55 -8.74
C ASP A 105 -13.34 -6.00 -10.12
N GLY A 106 -12.49 -6.73 -10.86
CA GLY A 106 -11.96 -6.32 -12.17
C GLY A 106 -10.63 -5.57 -12.11
N GLY A 107 -9.89 -5.69 -11.00
CA GLY A 107 -8.54 -5.14 -10.84
C GLY A 107 -7.40 -6.08 -11.21
N ASN A 108 -6.19 -5.63 -10.92
CA ASN A 108 -4.92 -6.32 -11.16
C ASN A 108 -4.42 -7.14 -9.96
N GLY A 109 -5.04 -7.01 -8.78
CA GLY A 109 -4.63 -7.67 -7.55
C GLY A 109 -3.60 -6.90 -6.71
N HIS A 110 -3.09 -5.78 -7.23
CA HIS A 110 -2.10 -4.92 -6.59
C HIS A 110 -2.70 -4.20 -5.37
N TRP A 111 -1.82 -3.74 -4.48
CA TRP A 111 -2.19 -2.94 -3.30
C TRP A 111 -1.74 -1.49 -3.47
N TYR A 112 -2.51 -0.55 -2.91
CA TYR A 112 -2.29 0.88 -3.07
C TYR A 112 -2.50 1.65 -1.76
N GLU A 113 -1.62 2.60 -1.43
CA GLU A 113 -1.77 3.46 -0.24
C GLU A 113 -1.49 4.94 -0.56
N LEU A 114 -2.39 5.84 -0.17
CA LEU A 114 -2.17 7.29 -0.22
C LEU A 114 -1.40 7.77 1.02
N VAL A 115 -0.12 8.09 0.85
CA VAL A 115 0.71 8.61 1.93
C VAL A 115 0.55 10.13 2.06
N ASN A 116 0.13 10.60 3.24
CA ASN A 116 -0.06 12.01 3.56
C ASN A 116 1.14 12.62 4.32
N HIS A 117 1.79 13.62 3.72
CA HIS A 117 2.95 14.33 4.28
C HIS A 117 2.60 15.67 4.93
N GLU A 118 1.36 16.15 4.84
CA GLU A 118 0.93 17.39 5.54
C GLU A 118 1.02 17.25 7.06
N ILE A 119 0.77 16.04 7.56
CA ILE A 119 0.73 15.72 9.00
C ILE A 119 2.14 15.42 9.55
N SER A 120 3.07 15.01 8.69
CA SER A 120 4.39 14.46 9.05
C SER A 120 5.49 15.52 9.11
N HIS A 121 5.35 16.49 10.04
CA HIS A 121 6.26 17.64 10.29
C HIS A 121 6.08 18.89 9.40
N GLY A 122 4.99 18.99 8.65
CA GLY A 122 4.64 20.23 7.91
C GLY A 122 5.57 20.54 6.73
N ALA A 123 6.26 19.52 6.20
CA ALA A 123 7.07 19.60 5.01
C ALA A 123 6.54 18.59 3.98
N TRP A 124 5.93 19.12 2.91
CA TRP A 124 5.63 18.36 1.70
C TRP A 124 6.87 17.62 1.17
N ILE A 125 6.68 16.52 0.45
CA ILE A 125 7.75 15.63 -0.02
C ILE A 125 8.08 15.84 -1.52
N GLY A 126 9.35 15.70 -1.91
CA GLY A 126 9.77 15.76 -3.32
C GLY A 126 9.63 14.41 -4.01
N TRP A 127 9.55 14.37 -5.35
CA TRP A 127 9.35 13.12 -6.09
C TRP A 127 10.41 12.05 -5.78
N GLU A 128 11.71 12.39 -5.84
CA GLU A 128 12.79 11.41 -5.56
C GLU A 128 12.73 10.87 -4.13
N ALA A 129 12.37 11.71 -3.15
CA ALA A 129 12.19 11.28 -1.76
C ALA A 129 10.92 10.41 -1.59
N SER A 130 9.88 10.67 -2.37
CA SER A 130 8.65 9.85 -2.40
C SER A 130 8.92 8.47 -3.01
N HIS A 131 9.77 8.42 -4.05
CA HIS A 131 10.20 7.17 -4.66
C HIS A 131 11.03 6.31 -3.71
N VAL A 132 12.01 6.92 -3.02
CA VAL A 132 12.78 6.24 -1.97
C VAL A 132 11.89 5.78 -0.81
N HIS A 133 10.88 6.58 -0.42
CA HIS A 133 9.92 6.19 0.62
C HIS A 133 9.08 4.97 0.23
N ALA A 134 8.59 4.92 -1.01
CA ALA A 134 7.87 3.76 -1.54
C ALA A 134 8.77 2.50 -1.54
N GLN A 135 10.00 2.64 -2.02
CA GLN A 135 11.00 1.56 -2.06
C GLN A 135 11.36 1.05 -0.67
N SER A 136 11.43 1.92 0.35
CA SER A 136 11.67 1.52 1.74
C SER A 136 10.49 0.83 2.45
N ARG A 137 9.43 0.50 1.70
CA ARG A 137 8.27 -0.25 2.16
C ARG A 137 7.94 -1.44 1.24
N GLY A 138 8.89 -1.89 0.41
CA GLY A 138 8.69 -2.98 -0.55
C GLY A 138 7.87 -2.63 -1.80
N GLY A 139 7.53 -1.35 -2.02
CA GLY A 139 6.69 -0.91 -3.14
C GLY A 139 7.37 0.12 -4.06
N HIS A 140 6.59 0.66 -4.99
CA HIS A 140 7.02 1.76 -5.86
C HIS A 140 5.99 2.91 -5.89
N LEU A 141 6.32 4.02 -6.56
CA LEU A 141 5.31 5.07 -6.80
C LEU A 141 4.32 4.58 -7.84
N VAL A 142 3.02 4.78 -7.59
CA VAL A 142 1.92 4.23 -8.41
C VAL A 142 2.12 4.42 -9.90
N THR A 143 1.93 3.35 -10.65
CA THR A 143 1.92 3.31 -12.11
C THR A 143 0.47 3.14 -12.56
N ILE A 144 0.14 3.69 -13.73
CA ILE A 144 -1.25 3.72 -14.19
C ILE A 144 -1.24 3.40 -15.69
N THR A 145 -1.54 2.14 -16.01
CA THR A 145 -1.44 1.55 -17.34
C THR A 145 -2.80 1.42 -18.04
N SER A 146 -3.92 1.66 -17.34
CA SER A 146 -5.26 1.62 -17.94
C SER A 146 -6.21 2.76 -17.48
N ASP A 147 -7.31 2.93 -18.22
CA ASP A 147 -8.39 3.86 -17.90
C ASP A 147 -9.21 3.40 -16.68
N VAL A 148 -9.43 2.09 -16.54
CA VAL A 148 -10.14 1.51 -15.39
C VAL A 148 -9.34 1.69 -14.10
N GLU A 149 -8.02 1.49 -14.15
CA GLU A 149 -7.09 1.72 -13.03
C GLU A 149 -7.04 3.20 -12.64
N ASN A 150 -6.92 4.11 -13.61
CA ASN A 150 -6.98 5.54 -13.35
C ASN A 150 -8.30 5.91 -12.64
N ALA A 151 -9.43 5.35 -13.07
CA ALA A 151 -10.72 5.54 -12.42
C ALA A 151 -10.80 4.91 -11.02
N PHE A 152 -10.16 3.76 -10.77
CA PHE A 152 -10.03 3.17 -9.44
C PHE A 152 -9.24 4.09 -8.50
N ILE A 153 -8.03 4.52 -8.90
CA ILE A 153 -7.16 5.41 -8.11
C ILE A 153 -7.91 6.69 -7.67
N GLY A 154 -8.63 7.33 -8.59
CA GLY A 154 -9.38 8.55 -8.27
C GLY A 154 -10.61 8.33 -7.39
N GLN A 155 -11.30 7.19 -7.52
CA GLN A 155 -12.43 6.83 -6.66
C GLN A 155 -12.00 6.43 -5.24
N SER A 156 -10.92 5.67 -5.12
CA SER A 156 -10.38 5.20 -3.84
C SER A 156 -9.82 6.35 -3.01
N PHE A 157 -8.95 7.19 -3.60
CA PHE A 157 -8.17 8.16 -2.82
C PHE A 157 -8.70 9.59 -2.88
N GLN A 158 -9.44 9.97 -3.94
CA GLN A 158 -10.01 11.31 -4.13
C GLN A 158 -9.03 12.48 -3.87
N ALA A 159 -7.73 12.25 -4.09
CA ALA A 159 -6.65 13.18 -3.81
C ALA A 159 -6.15 13.92 -5.06
N THR A 160 -5.53 15.08 -4.84
CA THR A 160 -4.89 15.92 -5.86
C THR A 160 -3.56 16.43 -5.32
N ASN A 161 -2.65 16.87 -6.19
CA ASN A 161 -1.27 17.17 -5.81
C ASN A 161 -0.59 15.92 -5.22
N VAL A 162 -0.67 14.82 -5.99
CA VAL A 162 -0.14 13.50 -5.63
C VAL A 162 1.00 13.13 -6.57
N TRP A 163 2.17 12.73 -6.06
CA TRP A 163 3.21 12.14 -6.92
C TRP A 163 2.82 10.75 -7.39
N ILE A 164 3.08 10.47 -8.67
CA ILE A 164 2.92 9.16 -9.31
C ILE A 164 4.27 8.71 -9.92
N GLY A 165 4.38 7.43 -10.26
CA GLY A 165 5.59 6.78 -10.77
C GLY A 165 6.04 7.19 -12.17
N ALA A 166 5.43 8.22 -12.77
CA ALA A 166 5.82 8.73 -14.07
C ALA A 166 7.06 9.63 -13.97
N LYS A 167 8.12 9.27 -14.69
CA LYS A 167 9.36 10.06 -14.78
C LYS A 167 9.81 10.19 -16.23
N ARG A 168 10.60 11.22 -16.51
CA ARG A 168 11.50 11.28 -17.67
C ARG A 168 12.86 11.84 -17.22
N VAL A 169 13.85 11.78 -18.12
CA VAL A 169 15.17 12.41 -17.90
C VAL A 169 15.58 13.17 -19.15
N THR A 170 15.80 12.44 -20.25
CA THR A 170 16.04 13.03 -21.58
C THR A 170 15.41 12.13 -22.64
N GLY A 171 14.12 12.31 -22.90
CA GLY A 171 13.38 11.49 -23.86
C GLY A 171 11.91 11.27 -23.46
N PRO A 172 11.32 10.10 -23.78
CA PRO A 172 9.93 9.79 -23.44
C PRO A 172 9.74 9.62 -21.92
N TRP A 173 8.49 9.67 -21.51
CA TRP A 173 8.05 9.26 -20.19
C TRP A 173 8.15 7.73 -20.02
N PHE A 174 8.41 7.31 -18.79
CA PHE A 174 8.42 5.91 -18.37
C PHE A 174 7.88 5.77 -16.94
N TRP A 175 7.45 4.55 -16.61
CA TRP A 175 7.01 4.16 -15.28
C TRP A 175 8.18 3.60 -14.45
N VAL A 176 8.22 3.87 -13.15
CA VAL A 176 9.26 3.32 -12.24
C VAL A 176 9.24 1.80 -12.12
N SER A 177 8.09 1.14 -12.30
CA SER A 177 7.95 -0.33 -12.40
C SER A 177 8.64 -0.91 -13.65
N GLY A 178 8.89 -0.08 -14.67
CA GLY A 178 9.35 -0.51 -15.99
C GLY A 178 8.24 -0.94 -16.95
N GLU A 179 6.97 -0.84 -16.54
CA GLU A 179 5.81 -1.14 -17.38
C GLU A 179 5.72 -0.26 -18.64
N GLY A 180 4.98 -0.77 -19.63
CA GLY A 180 4.80 -0.10 -20.92
C GLY A 180 3.99 1.20 -20.82
N TRP A 181 4.58 2.31 -21.28
CA TRP A 181 3.92 3.61 -21.40
C TRP A 181 2.87 3.63 -22.53
N ASN A 182 1.74 2.97 -22.31
CA ASN A 182 0.68 2.75 -23.31
C ASN A 182 -0.61 3.55 -23.04
N TYR A 183 -0.81 4.01 -21.81
CA TYR A 183 -1.95 4.81 -21.38
C TYR A 183 -1.50 6.17 -20.84
N THR A 184 -2.32 7.20 -20.99
CA THR A 184 -2.11 8.51 -20.39
C THR A 184 -3.41 9.20 -20.03
N ALA A 185 -3.51 9.78 -18.83
CA ALA A 185 -4.62 10.64 -18.44
C ALA A 185 -4.22 12.13 -18.31
N TRP A 186 -3.24 12.61 -19.09
CA TRP A 186 -2.82 14.02 -19.07
C TRP A 186 -4.01 14.99 -19.20
N ASN A 187 -4.07 16.01 -18.32
CA ASN A 187 -5.07 17.09 -18.45
C ASN A 187 -4.94 17.78 -19.80
N CYS A 188 -6.04 18.01 -20.51
CA CYS A 188 -6.08 18.84 -21.69
C CYS A 188 -7.34 19.71 -21.76
N HIS A 189 -7.32 20.79 -20.96
CA HIS A 189 -8.43 21.72 -20.71
C HIS A 189 -9.59 21.16 -19.86
N ASP A 190 -9.40 20.02 -19.18
CA ASP A 190 -10.45 19.45 -18.31
C ASP A 190 -10.63 20.28 -17.03
N CYS A 191 -9.55 20.43 -16.25
CA CYS A 191 -9.53 21.13 -14.96
C CYS A 191 -8.55 22.32 -14.94
N HIS A 192 -7.54 22.31 -15.81
CA HIS A 192 -6.52 23.34 -15.93
C HIS A 192 -6.40 23.84 -17.37
N GLY A 193 -6.13 25.12 -17.55
CA GLY A 193 -6.23 25.83 -18.83
C GLY A 193 -5.15 25.51 -19.87
N SER A 194 -4.17 24.67 -19.56
CA SER A 194 -3.14 24.19 -20.48
C SER A 194 -3.17 22.66 -20.61
N CYS A 195 -2.82 22.14 -21.79
CA CYS A 195 -2.65 20.70 -21.96
C CYS A 195 -1.28 20.24 -21.47
N GLN A 196 -1.26 19.14 -20.75
CA GLN A 196 -0.06 18.52 -20.19
C GLN A 196 0.42 17.39 -21.14
N PRO A 197 1.73 17.09 -21.18
CA PRO A 197 2.81 17.88 -20.61
C PRO A 197 3.13 19.13 -21.46
N ASP A 198 3.16 20.33 -20.86
CA ASP A 198 3.47 21.59 -21.58
C ASP A 198 4.92 22.09 -21.42
N SER A 199 5.68 21.55 -20.46
CA SER A 199 7.08 21.91 -20.23
C SER A 199 8.05 20.76 -20.51
N MET A 200 9.22 21.11 -21.05
CA MET A 200 10.36 20.19 -21.24
C MET A 200 11.35 20.17 -20.06
N ASP A 201 11.18 21.03 -19.05
CA ASP A 201 12.00 21.03 -17.83
C ASP A 201 11.35 20.29 -16.65
N GLU A 202 10.08 19.90 -16.79
CA GLU A 202 9.24 19.29 -15.73
C GLU A 202 9.13 17.76 -15.86
N ASP A 203 9.96 17.06 -15.10
CA ASP A 203 10.34 15.68 -15.40
C ASP A 203 9.62 14.59 -14.59
N TYR A 204 8.65 14.99 -13.76
CA TYR A 204 7.88 14.10 -12.88
C TYR A 204 6.37 14.25 -13.11
N GLY A 205 5.64 13.14 -13.10
CA GLY A 205 4.18 13.16 -13.22
C GLY A 205 3.48 13.31 -11.86
N THR A 206 2.30 13.91 -11.88
CA THR A 206 1.43 14.08 -10.71
C THR A 206 -0.04 13.90 -11.09
N ILE A 207 -0.87 13.42 -10.16
CA ILE A 207 -2.32 13.66 -10.23
C ILE A 207 -2.56 15.13 -9.85
N MET A 208 -2.75 15.96 -10.87
CA MET A 208 -2.91 17.41 -10.70
C MET A 208 -4.31 17.77 -10.21
N CYS A 209 -5.34 17.04 -10.67
CA CYS A 209 -6.73 17.31 -10.34
C CYS A 209 -7.62 16.07 -10.56
N LEU A 210 -8.88 16.18 -10.17
CA LEU A 210 -9.94 15.21 -10.46
C LEU A 210 -11.05 15.86 -11.29
N MET A 211 -11.61 15.09 -12.21
CA MET A 211 -12.79 15.43 -13.00
C MET A 211 -13.80 14.31 -12.88
N ASP A 212 -14.93 14.57 -12.20
CA ASP A 212 -15.92 13.53 -11.85
C ASP A 212 -15.30 12.30 -11.17
N ALA A 213 -14.31 12.54 -10.29
CA ALA A 213 -13.44 11.55 -9.62
C ALA A 213 -12.46 10.77 -10.53
N GLU A 214 -12.33 11.10 -11.82
CA GLU A 214 -11.21 10.62 -12.64
C GLU A 214 -9.97 11.51 -12.47
N PRO A 215 -8.78 10.94 -12.20
CA PRO A 215 -7.52 11.67 -12.21
C PRO A 215 -7.20 12.24 -13.60
N ARG A 216 -6.74 13.49 -13.63
CA ARG A 216 -6.02 14.06 -14.76
C ARG A 216 -4.60 14.41 -14.34
N TRP A 217 -3.63 13.98 -15.15
CA TRP A 217 -2.22 14.10 -14.81
C TRP A 217 -1.65 15.45 -15.25
N GLY A 218 -0.69 15.95 -14.47
CA GLY A 218 0.18 17.05 -14.84
C GLY A 218 1.64 16.64 -14.75
N ASN A 219 2.52 17.38 -15.41
CA ASN A 219 3.97 17.27 -15.25
C ASN A 219 4.46 18.40 -14.32
N TYR A 220 5.48 18.13 -13.52
CA TYR A 220 5.91 19.07 -12.47
C TYR A 220 7.40 18.89 -12.12
N ASN A 221 8.03 19.91 -11.54
CA ASN A 221 9.39 19.84 -11.00
C ASN A 221 9.59 20.73 -9.77
N ARG A 222 10.77 20.60 -9.14
CA ARG A 222 11.42 21.55 -8.20
C ARG A 222 10.67 21.87 -6.91
N HIS A 223 9.42 21.49 -6.82
CA HIS A 223 8.56 21.64 -5.66
C HIS A 223 8.37 20.30 -4.96
N THR A 224 7.69 20.39 -3.83
CA THR A 224 7.26 19.28 -3.01
C THR A 224 5.73 19.21 -3.06
N LEU A 225 5.16 18.02 -2.89
CA LEU A 225 3.70 17.81 -2.88
C LEU A 225 3.26 17.19 -1.53
N PRO A 226 2.00 17.42 -1.11
CA PRO A 226 1.46 16.85 0.12
C PRO A 226 1.28 15.33 0.09
N TYR A 227 1.12 14.71 -1.10
CA TYR A 227 0.81 13.29 -1.22
C TYR A 227 1.71 12.55 -2.21
N HIS A 228 1.82 11.24 -2.00
CA HIS A 228 2.16 10.27 -3.04
C HIS A 228 1.34 9.00 -2.85
N ILE A 229 1.19 8.18 -3.88
CA ILE A 229 0.61 6.84 -3.73
C ILE A 229 1.72 5.80 -3.89
N ILE A 230 1.81 4.89 -2.93
CA ILE A 230 2.62 3.66 -3.03
C ILE A 230 1.76 2.59 -3.70
N GLU A 231 2.37 1.81 -4.56
CA GLU A 231 1.82 0.59 -5.13
C GLU A 231 2.72 -0.60 -4.79
N TRP A 232 2.10 -1.75 -4.55
CA TRP A 232 2.75 -3.04 -4.42
C TRP A 232 2.16 -4.00 -5.45
N ASP A 233 3.01 -4.49 -6.34
CA ASP A 233 2.74 -5.39 -7.46
C ASP A 233 3.59 -6.68 -7.43
N GLN A 234 4.48 -6.78 -6.45
CA GLN A 234 5.44 -7.87 -6.30
C GLN A 234 4.77 -9.17 -5.83
N ASP A 235 5.09 -10.26 -6.52
CA ASP A 235 4.71 -11.66 -6.25
C ASP A 235 6.01 -12.46 -6.46
N CYS A 236 6.73 -12.73 -5.37
CA CYS A 236 8.12 -13.17 -5.47
C CYS A 236 8.28 -14.69 -5.68
N ASP A 237 7.32 -15.48 -5.20
CA ASP A 237 7.31 -16.94 -5.38
C ASP A 237 6.40 -17.40 -6.54
N GLY A 238 5.63 -16.46 -7.13
CA GLY A 238 4.85 -16.69 -8.35
C GLY A 238 3.54 -17.42 -8.10
N ASP A 239 2.99 -17.35 -6.88
CA ASP A 239 1.72 -17.99 -6.52
C ASP A 239 0.48 -17.25 -7.08
N GLY A 240 0.67 -16.02 -7.58
CA GLY A 240 -0.37 -15.17 -8.14
C GLY A 240 -1.02 -14.22 -7.13
N ILE A 241 -0.48 -14.10 -5.92
CA ILE A 241 -0.92 -13.20 -4.85
C ILE A 241 0.22 -12.22 -4.56
N VAL A 242 -0.11 -10.93 -4.48
CA VAL A 242 0.90 -9.90 -4.16
C VAL A 242 1.39 -10.03 -2.72
N ASP A 243 2.71 -10.11 -2.56
CA ASP A 243 3.48 -10.29 -1.32
C ASP A 243 2.95 -9.43 -0.16
N HIS A 244 2.65 -8.15 -0.45
CA HIS A 244 2.15 -7.18 0.53
C HIS A 244 0.86 -7.63 1.23
N GLY A 245 -0.06 -8.28 0.50
CA GLY A 245 -1.29 -8.81 1.08
C GLY A 245 -1.02 -10.00 2.02
N GLN A 246 -0.04 -10.82 1.67
CA GLN A 246 0.34 -12.01 2.42
C GLN A 246 1.12 -11.68 3.71
N ILE A 247 1.90 -10.58 3.71
CA ILE A 247 2.49 -10.01 4.92
C ILE A 247 1.38 -9.49 5.85
N LEU A 248 0.38 -8.78 5.29
CA LEU A 248 -0.72 -8.20 6.08
C LEU A 248 -1.65 -9.24 6.71
N ASP A 249 -1.91 -10.37 6.05
CA ASP A 249 -2.73 -11.46 6.60
C ASP A 249 -1.93 -12.48 7.45
N GLY A 250 -0.60 -12.42 7.40
CA GLY A 250 0.33 -13.25 8.16
C GLY A 250 0.61 -14.61 7.54
N SER A 251 0.29 -14.82 6.25
CA SER A 251 0.72 -15.99 5.48
C SER A 251 2.18 -15.92 5.01
N ARG A 252 2.83 -14.75 5.12
CA ARG A 252 4.28 -14.56 4.94
C ARG A 252 4.88 -13.79 6.11
N SER A 253 6.14 -14.11 6.42
CA SER A 253 6.94 -13.38 7.40
C SER A 253 7.72 -12.23 6.75
N ASP A 254 7.73 -11.10 7.46
CA ASP A 254 8.51 -9.89 7.18
C ASP A 254 9.13 -9.48 8.53
N ALA A 255 10.20 -10.18 8.92
CA ALA A 255 10.77 -10.07 10.26
C ALA A 255 11.56 -8.77 10.48
N ASP A 256 12.09 -8.16 9.43
CA ASP A 256 12.79 -6.87 9.48
C ASP A 256 11.91 -5.65 9.15
N GLN A 257 10.66 -5.87 8.70
CA GLN A 257 9.61 -4.88 8.43
C GLN A 257 9.96 -3.94 7.28
N ASP A 258 10.65 -4.44 6.26
CA ASP A 258 10.97 -3.69 5.04
C ASP A 258 9.87 -3.75 3.97
N GLY A 259 8.86 -4.61 4.18
CA GLY A 259 7.72 -4.79 3.28
C GLY A 259 7.95 -5.81 2.17
N VAL A 260 9.04 -6.58 2.23
CA VAL A 260 9.37 -7.71 1.34
C VAL A 260 9.45 -8.99 2.19
N PRO A 261 8.82 -10.11 1.80
CA PRO A 261 8.90 -11.33 2.59
C PRO A 261 10.33 -11.85 2.74
N ASP A 262 10.67 -12.36 3.92
CA ASP A 262 12.03 -12.83 4.28
C ASP A 262 12.58 -13.87 3.28
N CYS A 263 11.70 -14.74 2.77
CA CYS A 263 12.01 -15.76 1.75
C CYS A 263 12.46 -15.15 0.40
N CYS A 264 11.86 -14.03 -0.01
CA CYS A 264 12.23 -13.29 -1.21
C CYS A 264 13.62 -12.66 -1.07
N GLN A 265 13.89 -12.04 0.10
CA GLN A 265 15.21 -11.48 0.42
C GLN A 265 16.31 -12.57 0.43
N ALA A 266 15.98 -13.76 0.93
CA ALA A 266 16.88 -14.93 0.91
C ALA A 266 17.12 -15.51 -0.49
N GLY A 267 16.32 -15.11 -1.49
CA GLY A 267 16.39 -15.62 -2.87
C GLY A 267 15.91 -17.07 -3.01
N ILE A 268 15.01 -17.51 -2.13
CA ILE A 268 14.43 -18.86 -2.13
C ILE A 268 13.19 -18.84 -3.04
N PRO A 269 13.11 -19.63 -4.13
CA PRO A 269 12.01 -19.57 -5.09
C PRO A 269 10.65 -20.08 -4.59
N VAL A 270 10.57 -20.48 -3.32
CA VAL A 270 9.40 -21.08 -2.69
C VAL A 270 9.33 -20.46 -1.29
N CYS A 271 8.36 -19.57 -1.09
CA CYS A 271 8.09 -18.99 0.23
C CYS A 271 7.21 -19.91 1.10
N ASP A 272 6.81 -21.06 0.57
CA ASP A 272 6.05 -22.08 1.30
C ASP A 272 6.95 -22.79 2.33
N CYS A 273 6.47 -22.82 3.57
CA CYS A 273 7.09 -23.54 4.67
C CYS A 273 6.88 -25.06 4.61
N SER A 274 6.31 -25.62 3.52
CA SER A 274 6.14 -27.06 3.29
C SER A 274 7.26 -27.99 3.83
N PRO A 275 8.57 -27.67 3.74
CA PRO A 275 9.62 -28.52 4.31
C PRO A 275 9.79 -28.48 5.85
N ASP A 276 9.12 -27.56 6.56
CA ASP A 276 8.90 -27.61 8.01
C ASP A 276 7.80 -28.64 8.29
N LEU A 277 8.25 -29.86 8.52
CA LEU A 277 7.38 -31.00 8.71
C LEU A 277 6.90 -31.07 10.16
N ASP A 278 7.63 -30.62 11.18
CA ASP A 278 7.10 -30.59 12.56
C ASP A 278 6.28 -29.34 12.96
N GLU A 279 6.09 -28.40 12.04
CA GLU A 279 5.33 -27.14 12.20
C GLU A 279 5.90 -26.31 13.38
N ASP A 280 7.24 -26.26 13.48
CA ASP A 280 8.01 -25.71 14.60
C ASP A 280 8.71 -24.36 14.30
N GLY A 281 8.60 -23.89 13.06
CA GLY A 281 9.21 -22.66 12.55
C GLY A 281 10.67 -22.83 12.13
N GLN A 282 11.15 -24.06 11.93
CA GLN A 282 12.53 -24.34 11.52
C GLN A 282 12.64 -25.63 10.72
N VAL A 283 13.07 -25.54 9.46
CA VAL A 283 13.48 -26.70 8.66
C VAL A 283 14.84 -27.20 9.14
N ARG A 284 14.85 -28.29 9.92
CA ARG A 284 16.04 -28.80 10.60
C ARG A 284 16.07 -30.34 10.66
N ALA A 285 16.88 -30.87 11.57
CA ALA A 285 17.07 -32.31 11.70
C ALA A 285 15.84 -33.09 12.22
N SER A 286 14.81 -32.41 12.75
CA SER A 286 13.50 -32.99 13.07
C SER A 286 12.77 -33.37 11.79
N ASP A 287 12.69 -32.44 10.85
CA ASP A 287 11.97 -32.53 9.58
C ASP A 287 12.63 -33.55 8.67
N LEU A 288 13.96 -33.51 8.59
CA LEU A 288 14.73 -34.59 7.96
C LEU A 288 14.42 -35.96 8.59
N GLY A 289 14.21 -36.01 9.91
CA GLY A 289 13.80 -37.22 10.60
C GLY A 289 12.39 -37.70 10.19
N ILE A 290 11.46 -36.78 9.95
CA ILE A 290 10.11 -37.08 9.47
C ILE A 290 10.14 -37.54 8.01
N LEU A 291 10.83 -36.80 7.13
CA LEU A 291 10.98 -37.14 5.70
C LEU A 291 11.62 -38.52 5.54
N LEU A 292 12.72 -38.80 6.24
CA LEU A 292 13.37 -40.11 6.23
C LEU A 292 12.52 -41.23 6.85
N SER A 293 11.54 -40.91 7.71
CA SER A 293 10.60 -41.91 8.24
C SER A 293 9.53 -42.34 7.23
N LEU A 294 9.32 -41.53 6.19
CA LEU A 294 8.35 -41.72 5.10
C LEU A 294 9.01 -42.13 3.78
N TRP A 295 10.34 -42.34 3.78
CA TRP A 295 11.12 -42.65 2.58
C TRP A 295 10.60 -43.86 1.78
N GLY A 296 10.37 -43.67 0.49
CA GLY A 296 9.83 -44.68 -0.42
C GLY A 296 8.35 -45.01 -0.19
N THR A 297 7.61 -44.13 0.49
CA THR A 297 6.14 -44.17 0.56
C THR A 297 5.52 -43.20 -0.45
N ASP A 298 4.20 -43.29 -0.62
CA ASP A 298 3.39 -42.44 -1.50
C ASP A 298 2.93 -41.13 -0.83
N GLY A 299 3.63 -40.68 0.21
CA GLY A 299 3.25 -39.52 1.02
C GLY A 299 1.92 -39.67 1.80
N SER A 300 1.12 -40.73 1.59
CA SER A 300 -0.28 -40.78 2.02
C SER A 300 -0.50 -40.71 3.54
N GLY A 301 0.50 -41.11 4.33
CA GLY A 301 0.49 -40.96 5.79
C GLY A 301 0.72 -39.52 6.27
N ARG A 302 1.33 -38.67 5.44
CA ARG A 302 1.62 -37.26 5.72
C ARG A 302 1.94 -36.52 4.40
N PRO A 303 0.93 -36.01 3.68
CA PRO A 303 1.12 -35.50 2.31
C PRO A 303 2.13 -34.37 2.17
N SER A 304 2.41 -33.60 3.23
CA SER A 304 3.45 -32.57 3.25
C SER A 304 4.88 -33.11 3.11
N ALA A 305 5.12 -34.42 3.23
CA ALA A 305 6.44 -35.01 3.01
C ALA A 305 6.76 -35.31 1.53
N ASP A 306 5.76 -35.26 0.65
CA ASP A 306 5.87 -35.26 -0.81
C ASP A 306 5.90 -33.78 -1.25
N LEU A 307 7.11 -33.22 -1.24
CA LEU A 307 7.40 -31.79 -1.37
C LEU A 307 7.46 -31.33 -2.83
N ASP A 308 7.78 -32.23 -3.78
CA ASP A 308 7.70 -31.91 -5.22
C ASP A 308 6.40 -32.38 -5.89
N GLY A 309 5.59 -33.20 -5.19
CA GLY A 309 4.25 -33.60 -5.62
C GLY A 309 4.24 -34.71 -6.67
N ASP A 310 5.34 -35.46 -6.84
CA ASP A 310 5.42 -36.56 -7.81
C ASP A 310 4.64 -37.82 -7.39
N GLY A 311 4.25 -37.91 -6.11
CA GLY A 311 3.56 -39.05 -5.51
C GLY A 311 4.49 -40.04 -4.80
N SER A 312 5.74 -39.66 -4.53
CA SER A 312 6.76 -40.48 -3.87
C SER A 312 7.61 -39.61 -2.92
N VAL A 313 7.92 -40.11 -1.72
CA VAL A 313 8.88 -39.44 -0.83
C VAL A 313 10.29 -40.00 -1.06
N ASP A 314 11.15 -39.29 -1.78
CA ASP A 314 12.52 -39.71 -2.08
C ASP A 314 13.61 -38.60 -2.03
N ALA A 315 14.62 -38.70 -2.90
CA ALA A 315 15.72 -37.76 -3.01
C ALA A 315 15.31 -36.41 -3.66
N GLY A 316 14.18 -36.35 -4.37
CA GLY A 316 13.57 -35.09 -4.82
C GLY A 316 13.22 -34.20 -3.63
N ASP A 317 12.37 -34.71 -2.73
CA ASP A 317 11.92 -34.04 -1.51
C ASP A 317 13.07 -33.70 -0.57
N LEU A 318 14.02 -34.63 -0.40
CA LEU A 318 15.23 -34.35 0.37
C LEU A 318 16.03 -33.18 -0.22
N GLY A 319 16.04 -33.02 -1.54
CA GLY A 319 16.63 -31.87 -2.22
C GLY A 319 15.96 -30.56 -1.80
N LEU A 320 14.62 -30.54 -1.75
CA LEU A 320 13.83 -29.37 -1.34
C LEU A 320 14.00 -29.07 0.17
N LEU A 321 13.95 -30.09 1.04
CA LEU A 321 14.13 -29.91 2.48
C LEU A 321 15.54 -29.41 2.84
N ILE A 322 16.58 -29.90 2.16
CA ILE A 322 17.94 -29.40 2.36
C ILE A 322 18.12 -27.99 1.75
N ALA A 323 17.38 -27.63 0.69
CA ALA A 323 17.41 -26.28 0.14
C ALA A 323 16.77 -25.24 1.06
N ALA A 324 15.74 -25.62 1.82
CA ALA A 324 15.06 -24.76 2.80
C ALA A 324 15.68 -24.78 4.21
N TRP A 325 16.83 -25.43 4.41
CA TRP A 325 17.38 -25.70 5.75
C TRP A 325 17.73 -24.43 6.54
N GLY A 326 17.04 -24.19 7.65
CA GLY A 326 17.20 -23.00 8.47
C GLY A 326 15.97 -22.70 9.32
N SER A 327 15.85 -21.45 9.77
CA SER A 327 14.57 -20.95 10.30
C SER A 327 13.55 -20.85 9.15
N CYS A 328 12.32 -21.24 9.40
CA CYS A 328 11.18 -20.95 8.55
C CYS A 328 10.38 -19.85 9.27
N PRO A 329 10.51 -18.59 8.84
CA PRO A 329 10.08 -17.44 9.63
C PRO A 329 8.56 -17.22 9.65
#